data_AF-A0A081DES5-F1
#
_entry.id   AF-A0A081DES5-F1
#
_cell.length_a   1.000
_cell.length_b   1.000
_cell.length_c   1.000
_cell.angle_alpha   90.00
_cell.angle_beta   90.00
_cell.angle_gamma   90.00
#
_symmetry.space_group_name_H-M   'P 1'
#
loop_
_entity.id
_entity.type
_entity.pdbx_description
1 polymer ?
#
loop_
_entity_poly.entity_id
_entity_poly.type
_entity_poly.pdbx_seq_one_letter_code
_entity_poly.pdbx_strand_id
1 'polypeptide(L)'
;MTFNWGGGTTDKVTTAIVQFKSRTHAEQVVDELQFYINYIKEGEYYNTDAYKQTPFFIYADTSATQLYGKNLRIKVLDQERIELSTSFSSATAGGYDYANRVSKSVPVPQGEWKQEFQFGEKIDLPFLKIVVDKRGETIQTGEWLFNFGSYWGGTVNRYKGISISQEPKGSSILKLSLQGKNKQRLIDYINTSSVILERGELQRKNKFAVSTIKYIDSSLIAQEKALRKSEQELEDFKEKSQMLDAVSQNSDYNQQLTEYEIQKRGIQNKLNYYNSLKSYLQNKSDYTAIQAPSVVGIEEGSISGAVSRLVALSEERKRREFAMRADAPSIPTN
;
A
#
# COMPACT_ATOMS: atom_id res chain seq x y z
N MET A 1 1.72 8.65 22.77
CA MET A 1 1.20 7.30 23.11
C MET A 1 -0.29 7.28 22.80
N THR A 2 -0.72 6.62 21.73
CA THR A 2 -2.16 6.45 21.45
C THR A 2 -2.68 5.24 22.21
N PHE A 3 -3.43 5.51 23.28
CA PHE A 3 -4.19 4.53 24.04
C PHE A 3 -5.44 4.13 23.25
N ASN A 4 -5.58 2.84 22.94
CA ASN A 4 -6.73 2.26 22.26
C ASN A 4 -7.66 1.63 23.31
N TRP A 5 -8.74 2.31 23.68
CA TRP A 5 -9.81 1.75 24.51
C TRP A 5 -10.84 1.08 23.58
N GLY A 6 -10.89 -0.25 23.58
CA GLY A 6 -11.88 -1.06 22.84
C GLY A 6 -11.26 -1.99 21.78
N GLY A 7 -11.41 -3.32 21.94
CA GLY A 7 -11.19 -4.29 20.85
C GLY A 7 -9.77 -4.84 20.61
N GLY A 8 -8.93 -4.97 21.64
CA GLY A 8 -7.47 -5.22 21.50
C GLY A 8 -6.99 -6.39 20.62
N THR A 9 -7.79 -7.45 20.45
CA THR A 9 -7.50 -8.58 19.53
C THR A 9 -8.43 -8.60 18.32
N THR A 10 -9.73 -8.39 18.52
CA THR A 10 -10.74 -8.41 17.45
C THR A 10 -10.44 -7.41 16.33
N ASP A 11 -9.98 -6.20 16.66
CA ASP A 11 -9.70 -5.17 15.65
C ASP A 11 -8.44 -5.49 14.84
N LYS A 12 -7.40 -6.02 15.49
CA LYS A 12 -6.16 -6.43 14.82
C LYS A 12 -6.39 -7.62 13.90
N VAL A 13 -7.15 -8.60 14.36
CA VAL A 13 -7.54 -9.79 13.58
C VAL A 13 -8.39 -9.37 12.39
N THR A 14 -9.39 -8.51 12.59
CA THR A 14 -10.23 -7.99 11.50
C THR A 14 -9.41 -7.20 10.49
N THR A 15 -8.47 -6.37 10.96
CA THR A 15 -7.53 -5.62 10.10
C THR A 15 -6.68 -6.55 9.25
N ALA A 16 -6.10 -7.60 9.84
CA ALA A 16 -5.31 -8.59 9.11
C ALA A 16 -6.15 -9.32 8.04
N ILE A 17 -7.39 -9.70 8.38
CA ILE A 17 -8.33 -10.33 7.42
C ILE A 17 -8.59 -9.39 6.23
N VAL A 18 -8.83 -8.10 6.49
CA VAL A 18 -9.07 -7.10 5.42
C VAL A 18 -7.81 -6.91 4.57
N GLN A 19 -6.64 -6.85 5.19
CA GLN A 19 -5.37 -6.71 4.47
C GLN A 19 -5.12 -7.90 3.54
N PHE A 20 -5.25 -9.14 4.03
CA PHE A 20 -5.09 -10.34 3.21
C PHE A 20 -6.05 -10.39 2.00
N LYS A 21 -7.30 -9.91 2.18
CA LYS A 21 -8.30 -9.86 1.10
C LYS A 21 -8.14 -8.65 0.17
N SER A 22 -7.28 -7.70 0.54
CA SER A 22 -7.13 -6.48 -0.24
C SER A 22 -6.49 -6.75 -1.60
N ARG A 23 -6.90 -5.97 -2.61
CA ARG A 23 -6.33 -6.05 -3.96
C ARG A 23 -4.83 -5.75 -3.94
N THR A 24 -4.40 -4.72 -3.20
CA THR A 24 -2.99 -4.33 -3.10
C THR A 24 -2.13 -5.46 -2.55
N HIS A 25 -2.63 -6.19 -1.55
CA HIS A 25 -1.93 -7.37 -1.04
C HIS A 25 -1.80 -8.45 -2.11
N ALA A 26 -2.90 -8.78 -2.80
CA ALA A 26 -2.89 -9.75 -3.89
C ALA A 26 -1.95 -9.34 -5.04
N GLU A 27 -1.91 -8.06 -5.40
CA GLU A 27 -0.96 -7.50 -6.38
C GLU A 27 0.49 -7.76 -5.93
N GLN A 28 0.84 -7.44 -4.69
CA GLN A 28 2.18 -7.67 -4.16
C GLN A 28 2.56 -9.16 -4.19
N VAL A 29 1.65 -10.07 -3.85
CA VAL A 29 1.91 -11.52 -3.92
C VAL A 29 2.09 -11.98 -5.37
N VAL A 30 1.26 -11.50 -6.28
CA VAL A 30 1.33 -11.83 -7.72
C VAL A 30 2.63 -11.29 -8.34
N ASP A 31 3.07 -10.11 -7.94
CA ASP A 31 4.32 -9.49 -8.37
C ASP A 31 5.52 -10.30 -7.88
N GLU A 32 5.58 -10.60 -6.58
CA GLU A 32 6.68 -11.36 -5.97
C GLU A 32 6.84 -12.76 -6.59
N LEU A 33 5.71 -13.43 -6.88
CA LEU A 33 5.71 -14.78 -7.45
C LEU A 33 5.69 -14.80 -8.99
N GLN A 34 5.60 -13.64 -9.65
CA GLN A 34 5.40 -13.51 -11.10
C GLN A 34 4.25 -14.38 -11.64
N PHE A 35 3.13 -14.45 -10.92
CA PHE A 35 2.05 -15.39 -11.21
C PHE A 35 1.29 -15.15 -12.52
N TYR A 36 1.58 -14.03 -13.20
CA TYR A 36 1.16 -13.78 -14.56
C TYR A 36 1.88 -14.67 -15.59
N ILE A 37 2.96 -15.37 -15.22
CA ILE A 37 3.56 -16.43 -16.04
C ILE A 37 2.77 -17.72 -15.82
N ASN A 38 2.12 -18.20 -16.88
CA ASN A 38 1.36 -19.44 -16.88
C ASN A 38 2.22 -20.56 -17.45
N TYR A 39 2.27 -21.69 -16.75
CA TYR A 39 2.93 -22.91 -17.20
C TYR A 39 1.83 -23.89 -17.59
N ILE A 40 1.92 -24.46 -18.77
CA ILE A 40 0.86 -25.27 -19.36
C ILE A 40 1.46 -26.58 -19.85
N LYS A 41 0.90 -27.70 -19.38
CA LYS A 41 1.14 -29.01 -19.98
C LYS A 41 -0.08 -29.36 -20.83
N GLU A 42 0.17 -29.54 -22.12
CA GLU A 42 -0.86 -29.98 -23.07
C GLU A 42 -1.32 -31.39 -22.70
N GLY A 43 -2.64 -31.57 -22.66
CA GLY A 43 -3.27 -32.87 -22.42
C GLY A 43 -4.19 -33.21 -23.59
N GLU A 44 -4.57 -34.47 -23.72
CA GLU A 44 -5.41 -34.94 -24.82
C GLU A 44 -6.79 -34.25 -24.86
N TYR A 45 -7.38 -34.01 -23.68
CA TYR A 45 -8.71 -33.39 -23.55
C TYR A 45 -8.68 -31.99 -22.96
N TYR A 46 -7.74 -31.70 -22.07
CA TYR A 46 -7.62 -30.39 -21.45
C TYR A 46 -6.20 -30.08 -21.03
N ASN A 47 -5.87 -28.80 -21.09
CA ASN A 47 -4.60 -28.26 -20.63
C ASN A 47 -4.56 -28.19 -19.10
N THR A 48 -3.39 -28.49 -18.53
CA THR A 48 -3.17 -28.47 -17.08
C THR A 48 -2.14 -27.42 -16.69
N ASP A 49 -2.35 -26.79 -15.53
CA ASP A 49 -1.39 -25.84 -14.96
C ASP A 49 -0.16 -26.60 -14.43
N ALA A 50 0.95 -26.45 -15.15
CA ALA A 50 2.19 -27.17 -14.91
C ALA A 50 3.15 -26.43 -13.95
N TYR A 51 2.69 -25.40 -13.24
CA TYR A 51 3.53 -24.68 -12.27
C TYR A 51 4.12 -25.65 -11.24
N LYS A 52 5.44 -25.58 -11.04
CA LYS A 52 6.22 -26.55 -10.21
C LYS A 52 6.02 -28.02 -10.61
N GLN A 53 5.64 -28.29 -11.85
CA GLN A 53 5.64 -29.61 -12.48
C GLN A 53 6.53 -29.64 -13.72
N THR A 54 6.96 -28.47 -14.19
CA THR A 54 8.04 -28.31 -15.16
C THR A 54 9.41 -28.60 -14.54
N PRO A 55 10.38 -29.02 -15.37
CA PRO A 55 11.78 -29.15 -14.96
C PRO A 55 12.51 -27.80 -14.83
N PHE A 56 11.83 -26.69 -15.07
CA PHE A 56 12.41 -25.35 -15.09
C PHE A 56 11.48 -24.31 -14.44
N PHE A 57 12.05 -23.16 -14.12
CA PHE A 57 11.32 -21.92 -13.82
C PHE A 57 11.66 -20.85 -14.85
N ILE A 58 10.68 -20.01 -15.14
CA ILE A 58 10.81 -18.84 -16.00
C ILE A 58 10.71 -17.62 -15.10
N TYR A 59 11.70 -16.76 -15.19
CA TYR A 59 11.75 -15.46 -14.53
C TYR A 59 11.68 -14.38 -15.58
N ALA A 60 10.71 -13.47 -15.46
CA ALA A 60 10.56 -12.39 -16.40
C ALA A 60 11.25 -11.11 -15.92
N ASP A 61 11.90 -10.40 -16.83
CA ASP A 61 12.32 -9.04 -16.57
C ASP A 61 11.09 -8.13 -16.59
N THR A 62 10.63 -7.71 -15.41
CA THR A 62 9.45 -6.85 -15.27
C THR A 62 9.66 -5.42 -15.75
N SER A 63 10.91 -5.00 -15.95
CA SER A 63 11.21 -3.67 -16.51
C SER A 63 10.94 -3.59 -18.01
N ALA A 64 10.82 -4.75 -18.68
CA ALA A 64 10.56 -4.86 -20.10
C ALA A 64 9.11 -5.28 -20.39
N THR A 65 8.64 -4.91 -21.58
CA THR A 65 7.34 -5.37 -22.09
C THR A 65 7.46 -6.82 -22.57
N GLN A 66 6.57 -7.69 -22.10
CA GLN A 66 6.55 -9.11 -22.44
C GLN A 66 5.43 -9.43 -23.42
N LEU A 67 5.63 -10.39 -24.33
CA LEU A 67 4.61 -10.89 -25.24
C LEU A 67 3.40 -11.37 -24.47
N TYR A 68 2.21 -10.85 -24.79
CA TYR A 68 1.01 -11.05 -24.00
C TYR A 68 0.03 -12.03 -24.64
N GLY A 69 -0.51 -12.94 -23.84
CA GLY A 69 -1.64 -13.82 -24.19
C GLY A 69 -1.32 -14.92 -25.19
N LYS A 70 -0.13 -14.93 -25.78
CA LYS A 70 0.30 -15.92 -26.78
C LYS A 70 1.11 -17.04 -26.14
N ASN A 71 0.81 -18.27 -26.52
CA ASN A 71 1.56 -19.44 -26.07
C ASN A 71 2.90 -19.52 -26.81
N LEU A 72 4.00 -19.61 -26.06
CA LEU A 72 5.28 -20.07 -26.54
C LEU A 72 5.47 -21.53 -26.12
N ARG A 73 5.99 -22.34 -27.03
CA ARG A 73 6.44 -23.69 -26.71
C ARG A 73 7.87 -23.65 -26.24
N ILE A 74 8.14 -24.34 -25.14
CA ILE A 74 9.47 -24.59 -24.61
C ILE A 74 9.71 -26.09 -24.62
N LYS A 75 10.74 -26.50 -25.37
CA LYS A 75 11.22 -27.87 -25.45
C LYS A 75 12.55 -27.96 -24.72
N VAL A 76 12.62 -28.81 -23.71
CA VAL A 76 13.88 -29.13 -23.02
C VAL A 76 14.60 -30.18 -23.86
N LEU A 77 15.72 -29.78 -24.47
CA LEU A 77 16.50 -30.62 -25.38
C LEU A 77 17.40 -31.57 -24.60
N ASP A 78 18.12 -31.04 -23.60
CA ASP A 78 19.04 -31.78 -22.74
C ASP A 78 19.22 -31.06 -21.38
N GLN A 79 20.31 -31.36 -20.66
CA GLN A 79 20.60 -30.81 -19.33
C GLN A 79 21.08 -29.35 -19.36
N GLU A 80 21.33 -28.78 -20.55
CA GLU A 80 21.89 -27.44 -20.72
C GLU A 80 21.02 -26.58 -21.64
N ARG A 81 20.31 -27.19 -22.60
CA ARG A 81 19.65 -26.48 -23.68
C ARG A 81 18.14 -26.61 -23.68
N ILE A 82 17.51 -25.51 -24.07
CA ILE A 82 16.09 -25.41 -24.38
C ILE A 82 15.90 -24.84 -25.77
N GLU A 83 14.73 -25.07 -26.32
CA GLU A 83 14.29 -24.51 -27.58
C GLU A 83 12.96 -23.81 -27.36
N LEU A 84 12.88 -22.54 -27.75
CA LEU A 84 11.66 -21.76 -27.75
C LEU A 84 11.10 -21.69 -29.16
N SER A 85 9.78 -21.85 -29.30
CA SER A 85 9.10 -21.70 -30.59
C SER A 85 7.69 -21.15 -30.47
N THR A 86 7.26 -20.42 -31.50
CA THR A 86 5.90 -19.94 -31.70
C THR A 86 5.77 -19.42 -33.14
N SER A 87 4.55 -19.31 -33.66
CA SER A 87 4.29 -18.69 -34.95
C SER A 87 3.65 -17.32 -34.78
N PHE A 88 3.91 -16.35 -35.65
CA PHE A 88 3.24 -15.03 -35.64
C PHE A 88 2.62 -14.69 -36.99
N SER A 89 1.39 -14.18 -36.96
CA SER A 89 0.63 -13.78 -38.15
C SER A 89 1.01 -12.40 -38.70
N SER A 90 1.69 -11.58 -37.91
CA SER A 90 2.03 -10.19 -38.20
C SER A 90 3.40 -9.83 -37.61
N ALA A 91 4.01 -8.74 -38.07
CA ALA A 91 5.29 -8.24 -37.55
C ALA A 91 5.19 -7.57 -36.16
N THR A 92 3.98 -7.47 -35.60
CA THR A 92 3.71 -6.97 -34.25
C THR A 92 2.73 -7.89 -33.52
N ALA A 93 2.83 -7.93 -32.20
CA ALA A 93 1.90 -8.65 -31.33
C ALA A 93 1.57 -7.82 -30.08
N GLY A 94 0.50 -8.22 -29.38
CA GLY A 94 0.17 -7.64 -28.09
C GLY A 94 1.28 -7.91 -27.08
N GLY A 95 1.68 -6.89 -26.34
CA GLY A 95 2.61 -6.95 -25.23
C GLY A 95 2.01 -6.32 -23.97
N TYR A 96 2.61 -6.64 -22.82
CA TYR A 96 2.20 -6.08 -21.54
C TYR A 96 3.42 -5.65 -20.74
N ASP A 97 3.39 -4.41 -20.26
CA ASP A 97 4.38 -3.84 -19.34
C ASP A 97 3.87 -4.09 -17.91
N TYR A 98 4.46 -5.08 -17.24
CA TYR A 98 4.02 -5.51 -15.91
C TYR A 98 4.37 -4.52 -14.80
N ALA A 99 5.47 -3.76 -14.96
CA ALA A 99 5.83 -2.71 -13.99
C ALA A 99 4.84 -1.54 -14.03
N ASN A 100 4.49 -1.07 -15.23
CA ASN A 100 3.59 0.08 -15.40
C ASN A 100 2.11 -0.32 -15.55
N ARG A 101 1.83 -1.62 -15.67
CA ARG A 101 0.48 -2.22 -15.76
C ARG A 101 -0.30 -1.74 -16.99
N VAL A 102 0.40 -1.55 -18.11
CA VAL A 102 -0.16 -1.05 -19.37
C VAL A 102 0.07 -2.02 -20.53
N SER A 103 -0.94 -2.12 -21.40
CA SER A 103 -0.80 -2.87 -22.66
C SER A 103 0.02 -2.05 -23.66
N LYS A 104 0.91 -2.72 -24.38
CA LYS A 104 1.76 -2.15 -25.43
C LYS A 104 1.76 -3.07 -26.66
N SER A 105 2.35 -2.61 -27.74
CA SER A 105 2.68 -3.46 -28.89
C SER A 105 4.16 -3.82 -28.83
N VAL A 106 4.51 -5.05 -29.19
CA VAL A 106 5.90 -5.52 -29.29
C VAL A 106 6.18 -5.99 -30.72
N PRO A 107 7.37 -5.69 -31.27
CA PRO A 107 7.78 -6.21 -32.57
C PRO A 107 8.10 -7.71 -32.44
N VAL A 108 7.65 -8.49 -33.42
CA VAL A 108 7.82 -9.95 -33.47
C VAL A 108 8.23 -10.37 -34.88
N PRO A 109 8.98 -11.48 -35.03
CA PRO A 109 9.21 -12.06 -36.35
C PRO A 109 7.88 -12.49 -36.98
N GLN A 110 7.73 -12.37 -38.30
CA GLN A 110 6.55 -12.85 -39.00
C GLN A 110 6.77 -14.31 -39.46
N GLY A 111 5.78 -15.18 -39.26
CA GLY A 111 5.86 -16.60 -39.58
C GLY A 111 6.30 -17.47 -38.40
N GLU A 112 6.81 -18.66 -38.68
CA GLU A 112 7.35 -19.58 -37.69
C GLU A 112 8.66 -19.02 -37.12
N TRP A 113 8.73 -18.92 -35.79
CA TRP A 113 9.94 -18.56 -35.07
C TRP A 113 10.36 -19.68 -34.14
N LYS A 114 11.66 -19.94 -34.13
CA LYS A 114 12.28 -21.03 -33.38
C LYS A 114 13.73 -20.67 -33.07
N GLN A 115 14.13 -20.80 -31.81
CA GLN A 115 15.51 -20.51 -31.39
C GLN A 115 15.91 -21.35 -30.17
N GLU A 116 17.15 -21.81 -30.16
CA GLU A 116 17.76 -22.53 -29.02
C GLU A 116 18.45 -21.56 -28.06
N PHE A 117 18.38 -21.89 -26.78
CA PHE A 117 18.98 -21.15 -25.67
C PHE A 117 19.54 -22.13 -24.63
N GLN A 118 20.45 -21.65 -23.78
CA GLN A 118 20.96 -22.36 -22.62
C GLN A 118 20.17 -21.98 -21.35
N PHE A 119 20.04 -22.91 -20.41
CA PHE A 119 19.51 -22.59 -19.08
C PHE A 119 20.42 -21.57 -18.38
N GLY A 120 19.80 -20.65 -17.62
CA GLY A 120 20.48 -19.60 -16.87
C GLY A 120 20.95 -18.41 -17.72
N GLU A 121 20.88 -18.49 -19.05
CA GLU A 121 21.20 -17.35 -19.89
C GLU A 121 20.05 -16.33 -19.96
N LYS A 122 20.40 -15.07 -20.19
CA LYS A 122 19.42 -14.00 -20.39
C LYS A 122 18.92 -14.03 -21.84
N ILE A 123 17.66 -14.41 -22.01
CA ILE A 123 16.98 -14.34 -23.30
C ILE A 123 16.51 -12.90 -23.47
N ASP A 124 17.15 -12.17 -24.38
CA ASP A 124 16.83 -10.77 -24.69
C ASP A 124 16.29 -10.65 -26.13
N LEU A 125 14.98 -10.84 -26.27
CA LEU A 125 14.26 -10.66 -27.52
C LEU A 125 13.34 -9.43 -27.41
N PRO A 126 13.02 -8.75 -28.53
CA PRO A 126 12.16 -7.56 -28.51
C PRO A 126 10.75 -7.79 -27.94
N PHE A 127 10.29 -9.04 -27.92
CA PHE A 127 9.00 -9.45 -27.40
C PHE A 127 9.09 -10.35 -26.16
N LEU A 128 10.29 -10.72 -25.71
CA LEU A 128 10.47 -11.67 -24.62
C LEU A 128 11.81 -11.44 -23.93
N LYS A 129 11.76 -10.96 -22.68
CA LYS A 129 12.95 -10.79 -21.84
C LYS A 129 12.84 -11.65 -20.59
N ILE A 130 13.46 -12.82 -20.61
CA ILE A 130 13.32 -13.83 -19.55
C ILE A 130 14.66 -14.51 -19.23
N VAL A 131 14.71 -15.18 -18.09
CA VAL A 131 15.70 -16.19 -17.76
C VAL A 131 14.95 -17.49 -17.50
N VAL A 132 15.46 -18.60 -18.04
CA VAL A 132 14.92 -19.93 -17.74
C VAL A 132 15.95 -20.71 -16.95
N ASP A 133 15.63 -21.06 -15.71
CA ASP A 133 16.52 -21.82 -14.83
C ASP A 133 16.04 -23.24 -14.63
N LYS A 134 17.00 -24.16 -14.45
CA LYS A 134 16.71 -25.54 -14.07
C LYS A 134 16.15 -25.60 -12.66
N ARG A 135 15.21 -26.51 -12.45
CA ARG A 135 14.64 -26.77 -11.12
C ARG A 135 15.50 -27.70 -10.26
N GLY A 136 16.47 -28.38 -10.85
CA GLY A 136 17.42 -29.24 -10.17
C GLY A 136 18.63 -29.57 -11.04
N GLU A 137 19.61 -30.26 -10.48
CA GLU A 137 20.84 -30.67 -11.17
C GLU A 137 20.55 -31.49 -12.43
N THR A 138 19.66 -32.47 -12.30
CA THR A 138 19.18 -33.32 -13.39
C THR A 138 17.71 -33.05 -13.67
N ILE A 139 17.40 -32.84 -14.95
CA ILE A 139 16.06 -32.52 -15.43
C ILE A 139 15.58 -33.50 -16.49
N GLN A 140 14.28 -33.72 -16.54
CA GLN A 140 13.65 -34.50 -17.61
C GLN A 140 13.49 -33.64 -18.87
N THR A 141 13.67 -34.26 -20.04
CA THR A 141 13.31 -33.66 -21.32
C THR A 141 11.79 -33.66 -21.51
N GLY A 142 11.30 -32.81 -22.40
CA GLY A 142 9.87 -32.72 -22.69
C GLY A 142 9.48 -31.38 -23.29
N GLU A 143 8.18 -31.24 -23.57
CA GLU A 143 7.60 -30.05 -24.17
C GLU A 143 6.49 -29.51 -23.27
N TRP A 144 6.50 -28.19 -23.09
CA TRP A 144 5.47 -27.45 -22.36
C TRP A 144 5.15 -26.16 -23.11
N LEU A 145 4.01 -25.57 -22.79
CA LEU A 145 3.67 -24.22 -23.21
C LEU A 145 3.80 -23.28 -22.03
N PHE A 146 4.15 -22.02 -22.30
CA PHE A 146 3.97 -20.95 -21.34
C PHE A 146 3.43 -19.70 -22.03
N ASN A 147 2.79 -18.83 -21.26
CA ASN A 147 2.39 -17.52 -21.72
C ASN A 147 2.38 -16.51 -20.58
N PHE A 148 2.36 -15.24 -20.95
CA PHE A 148 2.12 -14.14 -20.04
C PHE A 148 0.64 -13.77 -20.07
N GLY A 149 -0.05 -13.96 -18.95
CA GLY A 149 -1.47 -13.73 -18.80
C GLY A 149 -1.85 -12.33 -18.33
N SER A 150 -3.15 -12.04 -18.35
CA SER A 150 -3.73 -10.80 -17.83
C SER A 150 -3.35 -10.58 -16.36
N TYR A 151 -2.72 -9.45 -16.07
CA TYR A 151 -2.40 -9.06 -14.71
C TYR A 151 -3.68 -8.91 -13.86
N TRP A 152 -4.62 -8.09 -14.34
CA TRP A 152 -5.83 -7.74 -13.61
C TRP A 152 -6.90 -8.84 -13.61
N GLY A 153 -7.53 -9.06 -14.76
CA GLY A 153 -8.74 -9.85 -14.88
C GLY A 153 -8.53 -11.35 -14.67
N GLY A 154 -7.32 -11.84 -15.01
CA GLY A 154 -6.98 -13.26 -14.96
C GLY A 154 -6.22 -13.70 -13.71
N THR A 155 -5.25 -12.89 -13.27
CA THR A 155 -4.28 -13.29 -12.23
C THR A 155 -4.67 -12.74 -10.86
N VAL A 156 -4.64 -11.42 -10.65
CA VAL A 156 -4.93 -10.80 -9.34
C VAL A 156 -6.32 -11.17 -8.83
N ASN A 157 -7.35 -11.08 -9.68
CA ASN A 157 -8.72 -11.41 -9.28
C ASN A 157 -8.90 -12.86 -8.83
N ARG A 158 -8.17 -13.82 -9.43
CA ARG A 158 -8.23 -15.24 -9.04
C ARG A 158 -7.80 -15.43 -7.59
N TYR A 159 -6.76 -14.71 -7.15
CA TYR A 159 -6.18 -14.91 -5.83
C TYR A 159 -6.78 -14.02 -4.73
N LYS A 160 -7.62 -13.03 -5.09
CA LYS A 160 -8.50 -12.34 -4.14
C LYS A 160 -9.51 -13.27 -3.47
N GLY A 161 -9.79 -14.44 -4.07
CA GLY A 161 -10.71 -15.45 -3.54
C GLY A 161 -10.22 -16.22 -2.30
N ILE A 162 -9.16 -15.77 -1.64
CA ILE A 162 -8.67 -16.40 -0.40
C ILE A 162 -9.75 -16.32 0.69
N SER A 163 -10.14 -17.48 1.21
CA SER A 163 -11.07 -17.60 2.32
C SER A 163 -10.28 -17.59 3.62
N ILE A 164 -10.74 -16.75 4.55
CA ILE A 164 -10.07 -16.48 5.82
C ILE A 164 -11.11 -16.55 6.92
N SER A 165 -10.86 -17.41 7.91
CA SER A 165 -11.72 -17.59 9.07
C SER A 165 -10.90 -17.66 10.35
N GLN A 166 -11.49 -17.27 11.48
CA GLN A 166 -10.89 -17.47 12.79
C GLN A 166 -11.20 -18.89 13.28
N GLU A 167 -10.19 -19.62 13.75
CA GLU A 167 -10.36 -21.00 14.23
C GLU A 167 -9.62 -21.22 15.57
N PRO A 168 -10.34 -21.32 16.71
CA PRO A 168 -11.81 -21.24 16.86
C PRO A 168 -12.35 -19.82 16.61
N LYS A 169 -13.67 -19.69 16.43
CA LYS A 169 -14.33 -18.38 16.24
C LYS A 169 -14.00 -17.44 17.40
N GLY A 170 -13.60 -16.21 17.10
CA GLY A 170 -13.19 -15.22 18.10
C GLY A 170 -11.72 -15.30 18.52
N SER A 171 -10.95 -16.25 17.98
CA SER A 171 -9.51 -16.36 18.25
C SER A 171 -8.66 -15.45 17.36
N SER A 172 -7.41 -15.24 17.77
CA SER A 172 -6.38 -14.60 16.96
C SER A 172 -5.77 -15.52 15.90
N ILE A 173 -6.19 -16.79 15.84
CA ILE A 173 -5.67 -17.77 14.90
C ILE A 173 -6.49 -17.67 13.61
N LEU A 174 -5.82 -17.33 12.52
CA LEU A 174 -6.42 -17.25 11.19
C LEU A 174 -6.14 -18.53 10.40
N LYS A 175 -7.20 -19.16 9.91
CA LYS A 175 -7.13 -20.22 8.91
C LYS A 175 -7.29 -19.62 7.53
N LEU A 176 -6.27 -19.81 6.71
CA LEU A 176 -6.24 -19.41 5.31
C LEU A 176 -6.57 -20.62 4.44
N SER A 177 -7.43 -20.42 3.43
CA SER A 177 -7.77 -21.46 2.47
C SER A 177 -7.97 -20.87 1.08
N LEU A 178 -7.52 -21.59 0.06
CA LEU A 178 -7.64 -21.20 -1.34
C LEU A 178 -7.91 -22.44 -2.17
N GLN A 179 -8.76 -22.30 -3.19
CA GLN A 179 -9.12 -23.38 -4.12
C GLN A 179 -8.59 -23.08 -5.52
N GLY A 180 -8.19 -24.10 -6.25
CA GLY A 180 -7.65 -23.95 -7.60
C GLY A 180 -7.10 -25.25 -8.18
N LYS A 181 -6.62 -25.16 -9.43
CA LYS A 181 -6.23 -26.33 -10.24
C LYS A 181 -4.83 -26.87 -9.95
N ASN A 182 -3.94 -26.07 -9.34
CA ASN A 182 -2.57 -26.46 -9.05
C ASN A 182 -2.24 -26.26 -7.57
N LYS A 183 -2.09 -27.36 -6.82
CA LYS A 183 -1.82 -27.34 -5.37
C LYS A 183 -0.57 -26.55 -5.00
N GLN A 184 0.52 -26.69 -5.76
CA GLN A 184 1.79 -26.02 -5.45
C GLN A 184 1.68 -24.49 -5.58
N ARG A 185 0.97 -24.02 -6.61
CA ARG A 185 0.68 -22.60 -6.83
C ARG A 185 -0.13 -21.99 -5.68
N LEU A 186 -1.10 -22.74 -5.14
CA LEU A 186 -1.89 -22.29 -3.98
C LEU A 186 -1.07 -22.25 -2.68
N ILE A 187 -0.20 -23.24 -2.47
CA ILE A 187 0.71 -23.28 -1.31
C ILE A 187 1.64 -22.07 -1.34
N ASP A 188 2.30 -21.82 -2.47
CA ASP A 188 3.20 -20.68 -2.62
C ASP A 188 2.47 -19.36 -2.41
N TYR A 189 1.26 -19.22 -2.96
CA TYR A 189 0.46 -18.02 -2.74
C TYR A 189 0.17 -17.78 -1.26
N ILE A 190 -0.30 -18.81 -0.53
CA ILE A 190 -0.64 -18.68 0.88
C ILE A 190 0.61 -18.34 1.70
N ASN A 191 1.73 -19.04 1.47
CA ASN A 191 2.98 -18.82 2.19
C ASN A 191 3.54 -17.42 1.93
N THR A 192 3.64 -17.01 0.67
CA THR A 192 4.15 -15.67 0.30
C THR A 192 3.22 -14.57 0.77
N SER A 193 1.91 -14.80 0.75
CA SER A 193 0.91 -13.89 1.32
C SER A 193 1.17 -13.63 2.80
N SER A 194 1.48 -14.65 3.60
CA SER A 194 1.85 -14.47 5.01
C SER A 194 3.13 -13.64 5.17
N VAL A 195 4.18 -13.94 4.39
CA VAL A 195 5.46 -13.20 4.44
C VAL A 195 5.29 -11.73 4.06
N ILE A 196 4.51 -11.44 3.01
CA ILE A 196 4.24 -10.07 2.57
C ILE A 196 3.46 -9.29 3.62
N LEU A 197 2.49 -9.93 4.28
CA LEU A 197 1.71 -9.29 5.33
C LEU A 197 2.62 -8.90 6.51
N GLU A 198 3.46 -9.83 6.96
CA GLU A 198 4.43 -9.61 8.03
C GLU A 198 5.39 -8.46 7.68
N ARG A 199 5.99 -8.49 6.48
CA ARG A 199 6.88 -7.45 5.99
C ARG A 199 6.17 -6.09 5.95
N GLY A 200 4.92 -6.05 5.49
CA GLY A 200 4.10 -4.84 5.44
C GLY A 200 3.78 -4.28 6.82
N GLU A 201 3.47 -5.13 7.80
CA GLU A 201 3.23 -4.71 9.19
C GLU A 201 4.50 -4.16 9.84
N LEU A 202 5.65 -4.79 9.64
CA LEU A 202 6.94 -4.29 10.12
C LEU A 202 7.27 -2.92 9.51
N GLN A 203 7.09 -2.76 8.20
CA GLN A 203 7.30 -1.47 7.52
C GLN A 203 6.35 -0.38 8.02
N ARG A 204 5.07 -0.70 8.27
CA ARG A 204 4.10 0.23 8.87
C ARG A 204 4.54 0.68 10.26
N LYS A 205 4.98 -0.25 11.11
CA LYS A 205 5.49 0.07 12.45
C LYS A 205 6.73 0.96 12.40
N ASN A 206 7.68 0.67 11.52
CA ASN A 206 8.87 1.51 11.33
C ASN A 206 8.51 2.90 10.84
N LYS A 207 7.62 3.02 9.85
CA LYS A 207 7.18 4.31 9.32
C LYS A 207 6.47 5.13 10.40
N PHE A 208 5.61 4.49 11.20
CA PHE A 208 4.94 5.13 12.33
C PHE A 208 5.95 5.66 13.36
N ALA A 209 6.97 4.87 13.72
CA ALA A 209 8.00 5.29 14.66
C ALA A 209 8.81 6.49 14.13
N VAL A 210 9.27 6.42 12.88
CA VAL A 210 10.02 7.53 12.23
C VAL A 210 9.18 8.80 12.15
N SER A 211 7.90 8.68 11.74
CA SER A 211 6.99 9.82 11.69
C SER A 211 6.73 10.42 13.08
N THR A 212 6.65 9.58 14.11
CA THR A 212 6.49 10.02 15.51
C THR A 212 7.70 10.80 16.00
N ILE A 213 8.92 10.32 15.73
CA ILE A 213 10.16 11.02 16.06
C ILE A 213 10.19 12.39 15.40
N LYS A 214 9.96 12.46 14.08
CA LYS A 214 9.90 13.73 13.33
C LYS A 214 8.88 14.70 13.91
N TYR A 215 7.72 14.19 14.33
CA TYR A 215 6.68 15.01 14.96
C TYR A 215 7.14 15.57 16.31
N ILE A 216 7.76 14.74 17.16
CA ILE A 216 8.32 15.17 18.45
C ILE A 216 9.38 16.26 18.23
N ASP A 217 10.33 16.04 17.33
CA ASP A 217 11.39 17.01 17.02
C ASP A 217 10.79 18.36 16.57
N SER A 218 9.84 18.32 15.64
CA SER A 218 9.17 19.54 15.17
C SER A 218 8.39 20.26 16.27
N SER A 219 7.81 19.49 17.20
CA SER A 219 7.05 20.02 18.33
C SER A 219 7.98 20.65 19.37
N LEU A 220 9.14 20.05 19.66
CA LEU A 220 10.15 20.62 20.56
C LEU A 220 10.68 21.96 20.05
N ILE A 221 11.00 22.06 18.76
CA ILE A 221 11.44 23.32 18.14
C ILE A 221 10.35 24.39 18.24
N ALA A 222 9.09 24.03 17.99
CA ALA A 222 7.98 24.96 18.10
C ALA A 222 7.77 25.45 19.54
N GLN A 223 7.90 24.57 20.54
CA GLN A 223 7.79 24.92 21.95
C GLN A 223 8.97 25.78 22.42
N GLU A 224 10.19 25.50 21.99
CA GLU A 224 11.36 26.34 22.27
C GLU A 224 11.15 27.77 21.74
N LYS A 225 10.67 27.91 20.50
CA LYS A 225 10.37 29.21 19.91
C LYS A 225 9.26 29.94 20.69
N ALA A 226 8.24 29.23 21.14
CA ALA A 226 7.17 29.79 21.96
C ALA A 226 7.69 30.28 23.32
N LEU A 227 8.58 29.51 23.95
CA LEU A 227 9.21 29.88 25.22
C LEU A 227 10.07 31.13 25.08
N ARG A 228 10.99 31.16 24.10
CA ARG A 228 11.83 32.35 23.83
C ARG A 228 11.00 33.61 23.56
N LYS A 229 9.87 33.46 22.86
CA LYS A 229 8.94 34.57 22.64
C LYS A 229 8.32 35.04 23.96
N SER A 230 7.92 34.13 24.83
CA SER A 230 7.38 34.49 26.15
C SER A 230 8.42 35.14 27.06
N GLU A 231 9.68 34.74 26.96
CA GLU A 231 10.80 35.38 27.67
C GLU A 231 11.00 36.83 27.19
N GLN A 232 11.00 37.05 25.87
CA GLN A 232 11.08 38.39 25.29
C GLN A 232 9.90 39.27 25.71
N GLU A 233 8.66 38.75 25.66
CA GLU A 233 7.47 39.48 26.10
C GLU A 233 7.55 39.88 27.59
N LEU A 234 8.17 39.06 28.44
CA LEU A 234 8.38 39.37 29.86
C LEU A 234 9.45 40.45 30.07
N GLU A 235 10.54 40.41 29.28
CA GLU A 235 11.59 41.43 29.30
C GLU A 235 11.04 42.79 28.87
N ASP A 236 10.32 42.83 27.74
CA ASP A 236 9.67 44.05 27.24
C ASP A 236 8.67 44.62 28.27
N PHE A 237 7.92 43.75 28.97
CA PHE A 237 7.03 44.17 30.05
C PHE A 237 7.80 44.77 31.23
N LYS A 238 8.92 44.17 31.65
CA LYS A 238 9.74 44.69 32.75
C LYS A 238 10.36 46.04 32.42
N GLU A 239 10.90 46.22 31.22
CA GLU A 239 11.44 47.53 30.79
C GLU A 239 10.36 48.61 30.80
N LYS A 240 9.20 48.30 30.23
CA LYS A 240 8.06 49.21 30.20
C LYS A 240 7.52 49.52 31.60
N SER A 241 7.46 48.52 32.49
CA SER A 241 7.01 48.68 33.87
C SER A 241 8.02 49.44 34.73
N GLN A 242 9.33 49.29 34.51
CA GLN A 242 10.36 50.11 35.17
C GLN A 242 10.32 51.57 34.71
N MET A 243 9.94 51.83 33.44
CA MET A 243 9.60 53.18 32.98
C MET A 243 8.33 53.74 33.67
N LEU A 244 7.40 52.89 34.10
CA LEU A 244 6.17 53.25 34.79
C LEU A 244 6.36 53.49 36.29
N ASP A 245 7.36 52.85 36.93
CA ASP A 245 7.71 53.10 38.34
C ASP A 245 8.34 54.49 38.58
N ALA A 246 8.74 55.19 37.50
CA ALA A 246 9.11 56.60 37.55
C ALA A 246 7.91 57.56 37.74
N VAL A 247 6.67 57.04 37.73
CA VAL A 247 5.44 57.81 38.02
C VAL A 247 4.54 56.98 38.93
N SER A 248 4.86 57.00 40.23
CA SER A 248 4.08 56.36 41.29
C SER A 248 2.64 56.89 41.35
N GLN A 249 1.66 56.04 40.97
CA GLN A 249 0.40 55.75 41.68
C GLN A 249 -0.53 54.93 40.76
N ASN A 250 -0.64 53.60 40.95
CA ASN A 250 -1.82 52.77 40.63
C ASN A 250 -1.52 51.24 40.70
N SER A 251 -1.33 50.70 41.90
CA SER A 251 -1.14 49.23 42.08
C SER A 251 -2.39 48.42 41.67
N ASP A 252 -3.58 48.96 41.92
CA ASP A 252 -4.86 48.32 41.58
C ASP A 252 -5.11 48.24 40.07
N TYR A 253 -4.73 49.29 39.35
CA TYR A 253 -4.90 49.36 37.89
C TYR A 253 -3.98 48.36 37.19
N ASN A 254 -2.76 48.18 37.69
CA ASN A 254 -1.81 47.21 37.15
C ASN A 254 -2.26 45.76 37.38
N GLN A 255 -2.90 45.47 38.53
CA GLN A 255 -3.46 44.14 38.79
C GLN A 255 -4.63 43.83 37.84
N GLN A 256 -5.56 44.78 37.68
CA GLN A 256 -6.67 44.62 36.73
C GLN A 256 -6.19 44.52 35.29
N LEU A 257 -5.19 45.31 34.90
CA LEU A 257 -4.60 45.26 33.55
C LEU A 257 -3.97 43.90 33.26
N THR A 258 -3.21 43.37 34.22
CA THR A 258 -2.59 42.03 34.11
C THR A 258 -3.65 40.94 33.95
N GLU A 259 -4.73 41.02 34.72
CA GLU A 259 -5.83 40.05 34.68
C GLU A 259 -6.59 40.11 33.35
N TYR A 260 -6.84 41.31 32.81
CA TYR A 260 -7.41 41.49 31.48
C TYR A 260 -6.50 41.00 30.36
N GLU A 261 -5.17 41.14 30.48
CA GLU A 261 -4.23 40.61 29.50
C GLU A 261 -4.23 39.06 29.46
N ILE A 262 -4.31 38.41 30.62
CA ILE A 262 -4.42 36.95 30.71
C ILE A 262 -5.72 36.47 30.05
N GLN A 263 -6.85 37.13 30.35
CA GLN A 263 -8.15 36.81 29.74
C GLN A 263 -8.12 37.02 28.22
N LYS A 264 -7.57 38.14 27.75
CA LYS A 264 -7.42 38.45 26.33
C LYS A 264 -6.59 37.38 25.61
N ARG A 265 -5.47 36.96 26.20
CA ARG A 265 -4.59 35.92 25.65
C ARG A 265 -5.31 34.57 25.57
N GLY A 266 -6.06 34.20 26.60
CA GLY A 266 -6.91 33.00 26.59
C GLY A 266 -7.96 33.01 25.47
N ILE A 267 -8.62 34.15 25.26
CA ILE A 267 -9.60 34.33 24.18
C ILE A 267 -8.93 34.27 22.80
N GLN A 268 -7.77 34.91 22.61
CA GLN A 268 -7.03 34.85 21.35
C GLN A 268 -6.57 33.45 20.98
N ASN A 269 -6.15 32.63 21.95
CA ASN A 269 -5.80 31.23 21.70
C ASN A 269 -7.01 30.42 21.23
N LYS A 270 -8.18 30.61 21.86
CA LYS A 270 -9.44 29.99 21.42
C LYS A 270 -9.81 30.42 19.99
N LEU A 271 -9.66 31.71 19.67
CA LEU A 271 -9.95 32.26 18.35
C LEU A 271 -9.01 31.70 17.27
N ASN A 272 -7.71 31.61 17.55
CA ASN A 272 -6.72 31.05 16.65
C ASN A 272 -6.99 29.57 16.34
N TYR A 273 -7.39 28.80 17.36
CA TYR A 273 -7.84 27.44 17.16
C TYR A 273 -9.09 27.38 16.27
N TYR A 274 -10.13 28.18 16.54
CA TYR A 274 -11.34 28.18 15.73
C TYR A 274 -11.08 28.58 14.27
N ASN A 275 -10.20 29.55 14.02
CA ASN A 275 -9.80 29.93 12.67
C ASN A 275 -9.01 28.82 11.97
N SER A 276 -8.12 28.14 12.69
CA SER A 276 -7.38 26.98 12.17
C SER A 276 -8.32 25.81 11.84
N LEU A 277 -9.29 25.54 12.73
CA LEU A 277 -10.32 24.53 12.52
C LEU A 277 -11.20 24.89 11.31
N LYS A 278 -11.68 26.13 11.22
CA LYS A 278 -12.48 26.61 10.08
C LYS A 278 -11.71 26.48 8.76
N SER A 279 -10.47 26.93 8.72
CA SER A 279 -9.61 26.82 7.52
C SER A 279 -9.38 25.36 7.14
N TYR A 280 -9.15 24.49 8.12
CA TYR A 280 -8.98 23.06 7.89
C TYR A 280 -10.27 22.40 7.35
N LEU A 281 -11.44 22.76 7.90
CA LEU A 281 -12.74 22.28 7.45
C LEU A 281 -13.06 22.71 6.01
N GLN A 282 -12.69 23.94 5.64
CA GLN A 282 -12.97 24.52 4.32
C GLN A 282 -11.99 24.06 3.23
N ASN A 283 -10.71 23.84 3.57
CA ASN A 283 -9.64 23.69 2.57
C ASN A 283 -9.05 22.28 2.46
N LYS A 284 -9.43 21.32 3.32
CA LYS A 284 -8.91 19.94 3.30
C LYS A 284 -10.00 18.95 2.97
N SER A 285 -9.65 17.90 2.23
CA SER A 285 -10.51 16.76 1.88
C SER A 285 -10.28 15.52 2.76
N ASP A 286 -9.23 15.53 3.60
CA ASP A 286 -8.91 14.49 4.56
C ASP A 286 -8.93 15.10 5.97
N TYR A 287 -9.87 14.65 6.80
CA TYR A 287 -10.12 15.18 8.15
C TYR A 287 -9.56 14.30 9.27
N THR A 288 -8.66 13.36 8.95
CA THR A 288 -8.09 12.42 9.93
C THR A 288 -7.03 13.02 10.85
N ALA A 289 -6.63 14.28 10.64
CA ALA A 289 -5.55 14.93 11.38
C ALA A 289 -5.99 16.17 12.19
N ILE A 290 -7.28 16.28 12.51
CA ILE A 290 -7.78 17.37 13.38
C ILE A 290 -7.27 17.15 14.81
N GLN A 291 -6.63 18.17 15.39
CA GLN A 291 -6.20 18.15 16.78
C GLN A 291 -7.41 18.21 17.73
N ALA A 292 -7.34 17.47 18.85
CA ALA A 292 -8.43 17.44 19.82
C ALA A 292 -8.61 18.81 20.52
N PRO A 293 -9.83 19.36 20.61
CA PRO A 293 -10.09 20.70 21.17
C PRO A 293 -9.69 20.86 22.65
N SER A 294 -9.61 19.76 23.40
CA SER A 294 -9.20 19.77 24.81
C SER A 294 -7.75 20.21 25.03
N VAL A 295 -6.88 20.06 24.03
CA VAL A 295 -5.46 20.45 24.10
C VAL A 295 -5.28 21.98 24.16
N VAL A 296 -6.30 22.76 23.77
CA VAL A 296 -6.26 24.23 23.70
C VAL A 296 -7.23 24.88 24.72
N GLY A 297 -7.74 24.11 25.68
CA GLY A 297 -8.62 24.64 26.73
C GLY A 297 -10.02 25.04 26.23
N ILE A 298 -10.53 24.35 25.21
CA ILE A 298 -11.91 24.53 24.73
C ILE A 298 -12.80 23.51 25.44
N GLU A 299 -13.59 24.02 26.39
CA GLU A 299 -14.48 23.24 27.24
C GLU A 299 -15.88 23.02 26.64
N GLU A 300 -16.15 23.62 25.47
CA GLU A 300 -17.46 23.54 24.84
C GLU A 300 -17.70 22.14 24.25
N GLY A 301 -18.44 21.32 25.00
CA GLY A 301 -18.65 19.89 24.71
C GLY A 301 -19.32 19.61 23.35
N SER A 302 -20.10 20.55 22.82
CA SER A 302 -20.75 20.45 21.50
C SER A 302 -19.73 20.38 20.36
N ILE A 303 -18.71 21.25 20.40
CA ILE A 303 -17.64 21.34 19.40
C ILE A 303 -16.73 20.12 19.49
N SER A 304 -16.36 19.71 20.71
CA SER A 304 -15.56 18.51 20.93
C SER A 304 -16.25 17.23 20.43
N GLY A 305 -17.55 17.10 20.71
CA GLY A 305 -18.36 15.99 20.19
C GLY A 305 -18.50 16.03 18.66
N ALA A 306 -18.67 17.21 18.07
CA ALA A 306 -18.79 17.35 16.61
C ALA A 306 -17.48 17.03 15.88
N VAL A 307 -16.33 17.50 16.38
CA VAL A 307 -15.01 17.18 15.83
C VAL A 307 -14.72 15.69 15.94
N SER A 308 -15.01 15.07 17.08
CA SER A 308 -14.80 13.63 17.28
C SER A 308 -15.66 12.79 16.31
N ARG A 309 -16.94 13.16 16.14
CA ARG A 309 -17.82 12.52 15.14
C ARG A 309 -17.32 12.73 13.71
N LEU A 310 -16.83 13.92 13.38
CA LEU A 310 -16.31 14.22 12.05
C LEU A 310 -15.08 13.38 11.72
N VAL A 311 -14.14 13.22 12.66
CA VAL A 311 -12.97 12.37 12.48
C VAL A 311 -13.38 10.92 12.24
N ALA A 312 -14.30 10.38 13.05
CA ALA A 312 -14.81 9.02 12.89
C ALA A 312 -15.49 8.82 11.52
N LEU A 313 -16.35 9.75 11.10
CA LEU A 313 -17.01 9.71 9.79
C LEU A 313 -16.03 9.89 8.63
N SER A 314 -14.98 10.70 8.79
CA SER A 314 -13.94 10.88 7.77
C SER A 314 -13.08 9.63 7.61
N GLU A 315 -12.76 8.94 8.70
CA GLU A 315 -12.09 7.64 8.64
C GLU A 315 -12.98 6.59 7.97
N GLU A 316 -14.26 6.57 8.32
CA GLU A 316 -15.22 5.65 7.70
C GLU A 316 -15.39 5.93 6.21
N ARG A 317 -15.54 7.20 5.81
CA ARG A 317 -15.59 7.59 4.40
C ARG A 317 -14.32 7.20 3.68
N LYS A 318 -13.14 7.41 4.28
CA LYS A 318 -11.86 6.99 3.69
C LYS A 318 -11.85 5.47 3.47
N ARG A 319 -12.27 4.67 4.46
CA ARG A 319 -12.44 3.21 4.31
C ARG A 319 -13.42 2.85 3.18
N ARG A 320 -14.55 3.57 3.09
CA ARG A 320 -15.59 3.36 2.05
C ARG A 320 -15.16 3.82 0.66
N GLU A 321 -14.46 4.94 0.50
CA GLU A 321 -13.89 5.38 -0.79
C GLU A 321 -12.83 4.39 -1.28
N PHE A 322 -12.01 3.85 -0.36
CA PHE A 322 -11.10 2.75 -0.71
C PHE A 322 -11.87 1.47 -1.12
N ALA A 323 -13.01 1.19 -0.52
CA ALA A 323 -13.87 0.07 -0.92
C ALA A 323 -14.61 0.33 -2.25
N MET A 324 -15.12 1.55 -2.50
CA MET A 324 -15.90 1.91 -3.69
C MET A 324 -15.04 2.18 -4.93
N ARG A 325 -13.80 2.68 -4.79
CA ARG A 325 -12.85 2.71 -5.92
C ARG A 325 -12.52 1.31 -6.45
N ALA A 326 -12.82 0.26 -5.68
CA ALA A 326 -12.73 -1.12 -6.13
C ALA A 326 -14.02 -1.68 -6.77
N ASP A 327 -15.16 -0.96 -6.67
CA ASP A 327 -16.50 -1.44 -7.06
C ASP A 327 -17.28 -0.47 -7.97
N ALA A 328 -16.70 0.64 -8.43
CA ALA A 328 -17.39 1.60 -9.30
C ALA A 328 -17.65 1.01 -10.71
N PRO A 329 -18.92 0.81 -11.13
CA PRO A 329 -19.23 0.56 -12.53
C PRO A 329 -18.99 1.85 -13.31
N SER A 330 -18.47 1.75 -14.53
CA SER A 330 -18.40 2.88 -15.46
C SER A 330 -19.80 3.47 -15.66
N ILE A 331 -20.01 4.72 -15.24
CA ILE A 331 -21.22 5.47 -15.59
C ILE A 331 -21.12 5.77 -17.10
N PRO A 332 -22.06 5.28 -17.94
CA PRO A 332 -22.11 5.71 -19.33
C PRO A 332 -22.56 7.16 -19.36
N THR A 333 -21.73 8.02 -19.93
CA THR A 333 -22.13 9.36 -20.36
C THR A 333 -23.08 9.21 -21.55
N ASN A 334 -24.34 9.61 -21.37
CA ASN A 334 -25.24 9.94 -22.48
C ASN A 334 -25.01 11.39 -22.91
#